data_AF-A0A0A2WSN8-F1
#
_entry.id   AF-A0A0A2WSN8-F1
#
_cell.length_a   1.000
_cell.length_b   1.000
_cell.length_c   1.000
_cell.angle_alpha   90.00
_cell.angle_beta   90.00
_cell.angle_gamma   90.00
#
_symmetry.space_group_name_H-M   'P 1'
#
loop_
_entity.id
_entity.type
_entity.pdbx_description
1 polymer ?
#
loop_
_entity_poly.entity_id
_entity_poly.type
_entity_poly.pdbx_seq_one_letter_code
_entity_poly.pdbx_strand_id
1 'polypeptide(L)'
;MLQGVVEPISRTLIQGILEEMDVKYMVDKDGDFVFFFKDEMARATAIVMISLQGPREQILTVMARVENTPSLSRADWLEKVNLWNAKKRWPRALLAGDHLTLDFHLNLDKGVHRELLKDIIFTLLGGITQFLVWIEDRDPEAELRERLLRELLRRLQEE
;
A
#
# COMPACT_ATOMS: atom_id res chain seq x y z
N MET A 1 -0.40 5.63 31.58
CA MET A 1 -0.33 4.45 30.70
C MET A 1 1.11 3.98 30.67
N LEU A 2 1.38 2.69 30.89
CA LEU A 2 2.73 2.14 30.86
C LEU A 2 3.23 2.09 29.41
N GLN A 3 4.11 3.02 29.03
CA GLN A 3 4.86 2.93 27.78
C GLN A 3 5.79 1.70 27.86
N GLY A 4 5.79 0.86 26.81
CA GLY A 4 6.73 -0.27 26.70
C GLY A 4 6.25 -1.62 27.24
N VAL A 5 4.95 -1.90 27.26
CA VAL A 5 4.46 -3.28 27.48
C VAL A 5 4.47 -4.05 26.15
N VAL A 6 5.06 -5.26 26.15
CA VAL A 6 4.93 -6.21 25.03
C VAL A 6 3.67 -7.01 25.27
N GLU A 7 2.76 -7.04 24.29
CA GLU A 7 1.54 -7.83 24.36
C GLU A 7 1.40 -8.74 23.14
N PRO A 8 0.66 -9.87 23.24
CA PRO A 8 0.35 -10.70 22.08
C PRO A 8 -0.31 -9.87 20.98
N ILE A 9 0.08 -10.09 19.73
CA ILE A 9 -0.59 -9.44 18.61
C ILE A 9 -2.03 -9.95 18.52
N SER A 10 -2.96 -9.04 18.23
CA SER A 10 -4.38 -9.35 18.06
C SER A 10 -5.02 -8.43 17.03
N ARG A 11 -6.14 -8.85 16.46
CA ARG A 11 -6.94 -8.02 15.55
C ARG A 11 -7.45 -6.76 16.24
N THR A 12 -7.82 -6.83 17.53
CA THR A 12 -8.22 -5.65 18.31
C THR A 12 -7.10 -4.61 18.42
N LEU A 13 -5.85 -5.04 18.57
CA LEU A 13 -4.70 -4.13 18.60
C LEU A 13 -4.51 -3.43 17.25
N ILE A 14 -4.60 -4.19 16.15
CA ILE A 14 -4.52 -3.65 14.79
C ILE A 14 -5.68 -2.67 14.54
N GLN A 15 -6.90 -3.04 14.93
CA GLN A 15 -8.10 -2.22 14.81
C GLN A 15 -7.91 -0.86 15.47
N GLY A 16 -7.49 -0.84 16.74
CA GLY A 16 -7.28 0.39 17.48
C GLY A 16 -6.17 1.27 16.91
N ILE A 17 -5.18 0.69 16.22
CA ILE A 17 -4.17 1.45 15.47
C ILE A 17 -4.76 2.05 14.20
N LEU A 18 -5.53 1.28 13.42
CA LEU A 18 -6.18 1.76 12.20
C LEU A 18 -7.18 2.89 12.48
N GLU A 19 -7.95 2.76 13.56
CA GLU A 19 -8.87 3.81 14.04
C GLU A 19 -8.13 5.09 14.46
N GLU A 20 -7.01 4.96 15.18
CA GLU A 20 -6.17 6.11 15.54
C GLU A 20 -5.57 6.81 14.31
N MET A 21 -5.30 6.05 13.25
CA MET A 21 -4.79 6.55 11.98
C MET A 21 -5.90 7.11 11.05
N ASP A 22 -7.16 7.15 11.50
CA ASP A 22 -8.34 7.54 10.72
C ASP A 22 -8.49 6.75 9.40
N VAL A 23 -8.05 5.48 9.40
CA VAL A 23 -8.18 4.60 8.23
C VAL A 23 -9.60 4.04 8.19
N LYS A 24 -10.30 4.26 7.08
CA LYS A 24 -11.61 3.66 6.82
C LYS A 24 -11.43 2.26 6.23
N TYR A 25 -11.89 1.25 6.94
CA TYR A 25 -11.75 -0.16 6.54
C TYR A 25 -13.09 -0.91 6.62
N MET A 26 -13.11 -2.05 5.94
CA MET A 26 -14.09 -3.12 6.09
C MET A 26 -13.41 -4.27 6.84
N VAL A 27 -14.21 -5.09 7.51
CA VAL A 27 -13.75 -6.33 8.14
C VAL A 27 -14.36 -7.49 7.38
N ASP A 28 -13.53 -8.45 6.97
CA ASP A 28 -14.01 -9.64 6.27
C ASP A 28 -14.56 -10.70 7.26
N LYS A 29 -14.95 -11.86 6.73
CA LYS A 29 -15.52 -12.96 7.53
C LYS A 29 -14.53 -13.57 8.53
N ASP A 30 -13.24 -13.42 8.30
CA ASP A 30 -12.16 -13.99 9.11
C ASP A 30 -11.61 -12.95 10.11
N GLY A 31 -12.20 -11.74 10.12
CA GLY A 31 -11.82 -10.63 10.99
C GLY A 31 -10.69 -9.78 10.44
N ASP A 32 -10.27 -10.01 9.20
CA ASP A 32 -9.16 -9.29 8.59
C ASP A 32 -9.62 -7.95 8.01
N PHE A 33 -8.72 -6.96 8.01
CA PHE A 33 -9.03 -5.59 7.65
C PHE A 33 -8.74 -5.35 6.17
N VAL A 34 -9.74 -4.89 5.42
CA VAL A 34 -9.62 -4.59 4.00
C VAL A 34 -10.00 -3.14 3.74
N PHE A 35 -9.17 -2.39 3.02
CA PHE A 35 -9.47 -1.01 2.67
C PHE A 35 -8.92 -0.61 1.30
N PHE A 36 -9.59 0.37 0.70
CA PHE A 36 -9.10 1.03 -0.50
C PHE A 36 -8.12 2.11 -0.09
N PHE A 37 -6.98 2.12 -0.76
CA PHE A 37 -5.90 3.05 -0.49
C PHE A 37 -5.56 3.79 -1.78
N LYS A 38 -5.57 5.12 -1.71
CA LYS A 38 -5.32 6.00 -2.84
C LYS A 38 -4.49 7.18 -2.36
N ASP A 39 -3.47 7.50 -3.14
CA ASP A 39 -2.71 8.74 -2.99
C ASP A 39 -3.19 9.76 -4.02
N GLU A 40 -3.19 11.04 -3.68
CA GLU A 40 -3.64 12.10 -4.59
C GLU A 40 -2.70 12.31 -5.78
N MET A 41 -1.43 11.92 -5.63
CA MET A 41 -0.40 12.04 -6.67
C MET A 41 -0.38 10.84 -7.63
N ALA A 42 -1.16 9.80 -7.37
CA ALA A 42 -1.22 8.57 -8.17
C ALA A 42 -2.62 8.32 -8.76
N ARG A 43 -2.67 7.84 -9.99
CA ARG A 43 -3.87 7.24 -10.62
C ARG A 43 -4.07 5.81 -10.13
N ALA A 44 -2.97 5.07 -9.95
CA ALA A 44 -2.94 3.74 -9.41
C ALA A 44 -3.45 3.76 -7.97
N THR A 45 -4.19 2.73 -7.62
CA THR A 45 -4.79 2.55 -6.31
C THR A 45 -4.41 1.19 -5.76
N ALA A 46 -4.51 0.99 -4.45
CA ALA A 46 -4.31 -0.31 -3.85
C ALA A 46 -5.54 -0.77 -3.06
N ILE A 47 -5.84 -2.07 -3.14
CA ILE A 47 -6.71 -2.75 -2.19
C ILE A 47 -5.78 -3.41 -1.18
N VAL A 48 -5.78 -2.88 0.05
CA VAL A 48 -4.89 -3.32 1.12
C VAL A 48 -5.64 -4.25 2.05
N MET A 49 -5.01 -5.36 2.41
CA MET A 49 -5.48 -6.32 3.41
C MET A 49 -4.44 -6.45 4.51
N ILE A 50 -4.88 -6.30 5.76
CA ILE A 50 -4.08 -6.56 6.96
C ILE A 50 -4.72 -7.73 7.69
N SER A 51 -3.95 -8.80 7.86
CA SER A 51 -4.41 -10.07 8.44
C SER A 51 -3.40 -10.63 9.44
N LEU A 52 -3.88 -11.54 10.28
CA LEU A 52 -3.03 -12.37 11.13
C LEU A 52 -3.10 -13.82 10.66
N GLN A 53 -1.95 -14.33 10.21
CA GLN A 53 -1.83 -15.67 9.65
C GLN A 53 -1.00 -16.60 10.53
N GLY A 54 -1.02 -17.88 10.18
CA GLY A 54 -0.29 -18.93 10.87
C GLY A 54 -1.13 -19.64 11.94
N PRO A 55 -0.63 -20.77 12.50
CA PRO A 55 -1.41 -21.62 13.40
C PRO A 55 -1.89 -20.96 14.70
N ARG A 56 -1.27 -19.83 15.09
CA ARG A 56 -1.59 -19.05 16.29
C ARG A 56 -1.88 -17.59 15.97
N GLU A 57 -2.20 -17.28 14.70
CA GLU A 57 -2.47 -15.90 14.26
C GLU A 57 -1.32 -14.93 14.61
N GLN A 58 -0.09 -15.42 14.52
CA GLN A 58 1.10 -14.71 14.99
C GLN A 58 1.88 -14.00 13.88
N ILE A 59 1.51 -14.20 12.61
CA ILE A 59 2.19 -13.61 11.46
C ILE A 59 1.38 -12.41 10.99
N LEU A 60 1.86 -11.21 11.27
CA LEU A 60 1.32 -10.00 10.67
C LEU A 60 1.57 -10.07 9.16
N THR A 61 0.49 -10.05 8.40
CA THR A 61 0.54 -10.09 6.94
C THR A 61 -0.15 -8.85 6.39
N VAL A 62 0.59 -8.05 5.63
CA VAL A 62 0.05 -6.92 4.86
C VAL A 62 0.22 -7.26 3.40
N MET A 63 -0.89 -7.32 2.67
CA MET A 63 -0.88 -7.45 1.22
C MET A 63 -1.58 -6.26 0.59
N ALA A 64 -1.07 -5.77 -0.54
CA ALA A 64 -1.72 -4.74 -1.31
C ALA A 64 -1.77 -5.16 -2.78
N ARG A 65 -2.97 -5.32 -3.32
CA ARG A 65 -3.19 -5.54 -4.75
C ARG A 65 -3.31 -4.18 -5.43
N VAL A 66 -2.47 -3.92 -6.42
CA VAL A 66 -2.47 -2.64 -7.14
C VAL A 66 -3.40 -2.71 -8.34
N GLU A 67 -4.21 -1.67 -8.48
CA GLU A 67 -5.21 -1.48 -9.51
C GLU A 67 -4.92 -0.19 -10.30
N ASN A 68 -5.51 -0.06 -11.49
CA ASN A 68 -5.34 1.10 -12.37
C ASN A 68 -3.86 1.37 -12.73
N THR A 69 -3.09 0.31 -12.96
CA THR A 69 -1.67 0.41 -13.29
C THR A 69 -1.45 0.91 -14.74
N PRO A 70 -0.32 1.57 -15.03
CA PRO A 70 0.08 1.86 -16.40
C PRO A 70 0.14 0.60 -17.28
N SER A 71 -0.19 0.74 -18.56
CA SER A 71 -0.07 -0.35 -19.53
C SER A 71 1.40 -0.56 -19.92
N LEU A 72 2.09 -1.43 -19.20
CA LEU A 72 3.45 -1.86 -19.48
C LEU A 72 3.50 -3.35 -19.85
N SER A 73 4.55 -3.75 -20.57
CA SER A 73 4.76 -5.16 -20.85
C SER A 73 5.10 -5.92 -19.57
N ARG A 74 4.91 -7.24 -19.58
CA ARG A 74 5.31 -8.10 -18.45
C ARG A 74 6.80 -7.95 -18.11
N ALA A 75 7.66 -7.83 -19.13
CA ALA A 75 9.09 -7.69 -18.94
C ALA A 75 9.43 -6.37 -18.22
N ASP A 76 8.83 -5.26 -18.65
CA ASP A 76 9.02 -3.95 -18.02
C ASP A 76 8.52 -3.95 -16.57
N TRP A 77 7.41 -4.63 -16.29
CA TRP A 77 6.93 -4.77 -14.92
C TRP A 77 7.88 -5.55 -14.03
N LEU A 78 8.42 -6.67 -14.53
CA LEU A 78 9.39 -7.47 -13.79
C LEU A 78 10.67 -6.68 -13.51
N GLU A 79 11.17 -5.92 -14.48
CA GLU A 79 12.31 -5.04 -14.29
C GLU A 79 12.01 -3.97 -13.22
N LYS A 80 10.88 -3.29 -13.34
CA LYS A 80 10.47 -2.26 -12.37
C LYS A 80 10.36 -2.82 -10.96
N VAL A 81 9.64 -3.93 -10.78
CA VAL A 81 9.49 -4.58 -9.48
C VAL A 81 10.85 -4.96 -8.87
N ASN A 82 11.78 -5.49 -9.67
CA ASN A 82 13.12 -5.81 -9.21
C ASN A 82 13.90 -4.55 -8.79
N LEU A 83 13.80 -3.46 -9.55
CA LEU A 83 14.42 -2.18 -9.20
C LEU A 83 13.85 -1.60 -7.91
N TRP A 84 12.53 -1.70 -7.70
CA TRP A 84 11.91 -1.33 -6.44
C TRP A 84 12.52 -2.13 -5.29
N ASN A 85 12.50 -3.46 -5.38
CA ASN A 85 12.99 -4.36 -4.32
C ASN A 85 14.48 -4.21 -4.03
N ALA A 86 15.28 -3.80 -5.02
CA ALA A 86 16.71 -3.53 -4.85
C ALA A 86 16.97 -2.25 -4.05
N LYS A 87 16.10 -1.23 -4.21
CA LYS A 87 16.28 0.11 -3.61
C LYS A 87 15.46 0.32 -2.35
N LYS A 88 14.31 -0.35 -2.24
CA LYS A 88 13.30 -0.21 -1.20
C LYS A 88 12.84 -1.60 -0.78
N ARG A 89 12.46 -1.76 0.48
CA ARG A 89 12.19 -3.10 1.06
C ARG A 89 10.82 -3.27 1.71
N TRP A 90 10.07 -2.18 1.88
CA TRP A 90 8.88 -2.18 2.73
C TRP A 90 7.75 -1.45 1.99
N PRO A 91 6.73 -2.17 1.49
CA PRO A 91 6.66 -3.63 1.29
C PRO A 91 7.48 -4.11 0.07
N ARG A 92 7.70 -5.43 -0.03
CA ARG A 92 8.24 -6.07 -1.24
C ARG A 92 7.20 -6.01 -2.35
N ALA A 93 7.63 -5.79 -3.58
CA ALA A 93 6.78 -5.84 -4.77
C ALA A 93 6.96 -7.16 -5.54
N LEU A 94 5.90 -7.65 -6.18
CA LEU A 94 5.92 -8.81 -7.06
C LEU A 94 4.83 -8.71 -8.12
N LEU A 95 5.02 -9.41 -9.25
CA LEU A 95 4.01 -9.57 -10.29
C LEU A 95 3.36 -10.95 -10.15
N ALA A 96 2.16 -11.01 -9.57
CA ALA A 96 1.38 -12.23 -9.37
C ALA A 96 0.32 -12.37 -10.47
N GLY A 97 0.50 -13.34 -11.37
CA GLY A 97 -0.29 -13.40 -12.60
C GLY A 97 -0.08 -12.12 -13.42
N ASP A 98 -1.16 -11.37 -13.63
CA ASP A 98 -1.18 -10.08 -14.33
C ASP A 98 -1.36 -8.88 -13.40
N HIS A 99 -1.25 -9.09 -12.08
CA HIS A 99 -1.43 -8.03 -11.08
C HIS A 99 -0.14 -7.74 -10.33
N LEU A 100 0.15 -6.45 -10.15
CA LEU A 100 1.17 -6.02 -9.19
C LEU A 100 0.62 -6.21 -7.78
N THR A 101 1.42 -6.86 -6.94
CA THR A 101 1.12 -7.11 -5.55
C THR A 101 2.29 -6.64 -4.70
N LEU A 102 1.96 -6.04 -3.56
CA LEU A 102 2.90 -5.71 -2.51
C LEU A 102 2.65 -6.64 -1.33
N ASP A 103 3.70 -7.15 -0.71
CA ASP A 103 3.57 -8.00 0.47
C ASP A 103 4.60 -7.74 1.56
N PHE A 104 4.17 -7.99 2.79
CA PHE A 104 4.99 -7.93 3.97
C PHE A 104 4.50 -8.94 5.01
N HIS A 105 5.43 -9.70 5.60
CA HIS A 105 5.15 -10.75 6.56
C HIS A 105 6.11 -10.64 7.73
N LEU A 106 5.59 -10.58 8.96
CA LEU A 106 6.40 -10.50 10.17
C LEU A 106 5.87 -11.43 11.25
N ASN A 107 6.73 -12.33 11.72
CA ASN A 107 6.42 -13.20 12.84
C ASN A 107 6.52 -12.41 14.16
N LEU A 108 5.38 -12.31 14.86
CA LEU A 108 5.21 -11.61 16.14
C LEU A 108 4.77 -12.58 17.25
N ASP A 109 5.21 -13.84 17.19
CA ASP A 109 4.94 -14.88 18.19
C ASP A 109 5.33 -14.50 19.63
N LYS A 110 6.29 -13.59 19.78
CA LYS A 110 6.73 -13.07 21.08
C LYS A 110 5.97 -11.82 21.54
N GLY A 111 4.95 -11.43 20.79
CA GLY A 111 4.23 -10.18 20.99
C GLY A 111 4.94 -8.99 20.37
N VAL A 112 4.35 -7.82 20.53
CA VAL A 112 4.83 -6.55 19.99
C VAL A 112 4.46 -5.40 20.92
N HIS A 113 5.25 -4.33 20.92
CA HIS A 113 4.80 -3.06 21.51
C HIS A 113 3.80 -2.41 20.58
N ARG A 114 2.68 -1.88 21.11
CA ARG A 114 1.68 -1.15 20.32
C ARG A 114 2.28 -0.07 19.42
N GLU A 115 3.16 0.77 19.97
CA GLU A 115 3.78 1.86 19.20
C GLU A 115 4.70 1.35 18.09
N LEU A 116 5.43 0.26 18.33
CA LEU A 116 6.23 -0.38 17.28
C LEU A 116 5.32 -0.96 16.18
N LEU A 117 4.21 -1.59 16.54
CA LEU A 117 3.24 -2.10 15.57
C LEU A 117 2.64 -0.96 14.73
N LYS A 118 2.32 0.17 15.37
CA LYS A 118 1.86 1.38 14.69
C LYS A 118 2.90 1.91 13.71
N ASP A 119 4.16 2.02 14.12
CA ASP A 119 5.26 2.46 13.24
C ASP A 119 5.46 1.51 12.06
N ILE A 120 5.34 0.20 12.28
CA ILE A 120 5.40 -0.81 11.22
C ILE A 120 4.27 -0.60 10.23
N ILE A 121 3.01 -0.54 10.69
CA ILE A 121 1.84 -0.34 9.82
C ILE A 121 1.98 0.98 9.06
N PHE A 122 2.31 2.08 9.73
CA PHE A 122 2.51 3.39 9.10
C PHE A 122 3.61 3.33 8.02
N THR A 123 4.74 2.70 8.32
CA THR A 123 5.84 2.53 7.36
C THR A 123 5.40 1.73 6.14
N LEU A 124 4.61 0.68 6.34
CA LEU A 124 4.09 -0.14 5.24
C LEU A 124 3.10 0.64 4.37
N LEU A 125 2.17 1.39 4.96
CA LEU A 125 1.25 2.24 4.19
C LEU A 125 1.99 3.34 3.43
N GLY A 126 2.97 4.00 4.05
CA GLY A 126 3.84 4.95 3.37
C GLY A 126 4.65 4.31 2.24
N GLY A 127 5.09 3.06 2.41
CA GLY A 127 5.73 2.26 1.37
C GLY A 127 4.80 1.97 0.18
N ILE A 128 3.53 1.63 0.46
CA ILE A 128 2.50 1.43 -0.56
C ILE A 128 2.26 2.74 -1.32
N THR A 129 2.09 3.88 -0.63
CA THR A 129 1.99 5.21 -1.27
C THR A 129 3.15 5.45 -2.22
N GLN A 130 4.38 5.27 -1.72
CA GLN A 130 5.58 5.48 -2.52
C GLN A 130 5.64 4.58 -3.74
N PHE A 131 5.16 3.34 -3.64
CA PHE A 131 5.11 2.43 -4.78
C PHE A 131 4.12 2.91 -5.83
N LEU A 132 2.91 3.29 -5.42
CA LEU A 132 1.86 3.79 -6.31
C LEU A 132 2.33 5.01 -7.12
N VAL A 133 3.01 5.95 -6.49
CA VAL A 133 3.59 7.11 -7.18
C VAL A 133 4.75 6.68 -8.09
N TRP A 134 5.60 5.78 -7.61
CA TRP A 134 6.81 5.36 -8.32
C TRP A 134 6.52 4.60 -9.62
N ILE A 135 5.50 3.75 -9.65
CA ILE A 135 5.18 2.94 -10.84
C ILE A 135 4.64 3.77 -12.01
N GLU A 136 4.20 5.00 -11.76
CA GLU A 136 3.66 5.87 -12.81
C GLU A 136 4.72 6.66 -13.56
N ASP A 137 5.99 6.62 -13.13
CA ASP A 137 7.11 7.37 -13.75
C ASP A 137 6.71 8.80 -14.15
N ARG A 138 5.88 9.47 -13.33
CA ARG A 138 5.36 10.78 -13.73
C ARG A 138 6.50 11.77 -13.82
N ASP A 139 6.72 12.27 -15.03
CA ASP A 139 7.35 13.55 -15.27
C ASP A 139 6.30 14.64 -14.99
N PRO A 140 6.43 15.41 -13.90
CA PRO A 140 5.47 16.44 -13.53
C PRO A 140 5.28 17.51 -14.62
N GLU A 141 6.30 17.76 -15.45
CA GLU A 141 6.25 18.72 -16.54
C GLU A 141 5.41 18.22 -17.72
N ALA A 142 5.49 16.92 -18.02
CA ALA A 142 4.68 16.29 -19.07
C ALA A 142 3.19 16.34 -18.74
N GLU A 143 2.81 16.11 -17.48
CA GLU A 143 1.41 16.19 -17.04
C GLU A 143 0.86 17.63 -17.05
N LEU A 144 1.67 18.61 -16.63
CA LEU A 144 1.28 20.02 -16.70
C LEU A 144 1.03 20.44 -18.15
N ARG A 145 1.94 20.05 -19.06
CA ARG A 145 1.80 20.31 -20.49
C ARG A 145 0.55 19.67 -21.07
N GLU A 146 0.22 18.44 -20.67
CA GLU A 146 -0.98 17.75 -21.14
C GLU A 146 -2.27 18.42 -20.61
N ARG A 147 -2.30 18.86 -19.34
CA ARG A 147 -3.42 19.66 -18.79
C ARG A 147 -3.62 20.96 -19.54
N LEU A 148 -2.55 21.70 -19.81
CA LEU A 148 -2.61 22.96 -20.54
C LEU A 148 -3.12 22.75 -21.97
N LEU A 149 -2.63 21.70 -22.66
CA LEU A 149 -3.11 21.32 -23.99
C LEU A 149 -4.60 21.00 -24.00
N ARG A 150 -5.10 20.23 -23.03
CA ARG A 150 -6.53 19.91 -22.92
C ARG A 150 -7.38 21.16 -22.70
N GLU A 151 -6.93 22.07 -21.84
CA GLU A 151 -7.65 23.33 -21.59
C GLU A 151 -7.64 24.26 -22.82
N LEU A 152 -6.53 24.33 -23.57
CA LEU A 152 -6.47 25.10 -24.81
C LEU A 152 -7.38 24.51 -25.90
N LEU A 153 -7.39 23.19 -26.05
CA LEU A 153 -8.27 22.50 -27.00
C LEU A 153 -9.74 22.68 -26.65
N ARG A 154 -10.10 22.66 -25.35
CA ARG A 154 -11.46 22.93 -24.89
C ARG A 154 -11.91 24.34 -25.29
N ARG A 155 -11.05 25.35 -25.09
CA ARG A 155 -11.36 26.74 -25.45
C ARG A 155 -11.52 26.94 -26.96
N LEU A 156 -10.72 26.25 -27.77
CA LEU A 156 -10.84 26.30 -29.24
C LEU A 156 -12.10 25.61 -29.78
N GLN A 157 -12.77 24.77 -28.99
CA GLN A 157 -14.05 24.14 -29.35
C GLN A 157 -15.27 24.93 -28.85
N GLU A 158 -15.06 25.94 -28.00
CA GLU A 158 -16.10 26.81 -27.45
C GLU A 158 -16.23 28.14 -28.22
N GLU A 159 -15.38 28.38 -29.24
CA GLU A 159 -15.44 29.47 -30.23
C GLU A 159 -15.97 28.98 -31.59
#